data_AF-A0A533W9N9-F1
#
_entry.id   AF-A0A533W9N9-F1
#
_cell.length_a   1.000
_cell.length_b   1.000
_cell.length_c   1.000
_cell.angle_alpha   90.00
_cell.angle_beta   90.00
_cell.angle_gamma   90.00
#
_symmetry.space_group_name_H-M   'P 1'
#
loop_
_entity.id
_entity.type
_entity.pdbx_description
1 polymer ?
#
loop_
_entity_poly.entity_id
_entity_poly.type
_entity_poly.pdbx_seq_one_letter_code
_entity_poly.pdbx_strand_id
1 'polypeptide(L)'
;MRLWESEKIYEFKPKKNKNRNFSIDNPPPYPSGKPWHPGALTQYAMIDVIARAARMRGLSVLYPIGIDRNGLPVEIYAERKYRVQMRKTPREEFINLCKYALDDLEAYMLNLMKTLGISGDFQNKYRT
;
A
#
# COMPACT_ATOMS: atom_id res chain seq x y z
N MET A 1 -3.38 -13.53 -9.34
CA MET A 1 -3.64 -13.11 -7.93
C MET A 1 -4.40 -14.13 -7.11
N ARG A 2 -5.56 -14.65 -7.55
CA ARG A 2 -6.35 -15.62 -6.75
C ARG A 2 -5.54 -16.79 -6.19
N LEU A 3 -4.70 -17.41 -7.04
CA LEU A 3 -3.80 -18.51 -6.63
C LEU A 3 -2.78 -18.07 -5.56
N TRP A 4 -2.17 -16.90 -5.73
CA TRP A 4 -1.15 -16.38 -4.81
C TRP A 4 -1.72 -16.10 -3.42
N GLU A 5 -2.96 -15.61 -3.38
CA GLU A 5 -3.68 -15.32 -2.14
C GLU A 5 -4.17 -16.60 -1.46
N SER A 6 -4.72 -17.56 -2.22
CA SER A 6 -5.21 -18.82 -1.67
C SER A 6 -4.09 -19.69 -1.11
N GLU A 7 -2.94 -19.73 -1.79
CA GLU A 7 -1.79 -20.53 -1.37
C GLU A 7 -0.83 -19.76 -0.45
N LYS A 8 -1.10 -18.48 -0.20
CA LYS A 8 -0.25 -17.60 0.63
C LYS A 8 1.22 -17.64 0.23
N ILE A 9 1.50 -17.61 -1.08
CA ILE A 9 2.83 -17.87 -1.66
C ILE A 9 3.93 -16.95 -1.10
N TYR A 10 3.57 -15.71 -0.72
CA TYR A 10 4.51 -14.70 -0.21
C TYR A 10 4.38 -14.43 1.28
N GLU A 11 3.70 -15.29 2.03
CA GLU A 11 3.61 -15.21 3.49
C GLU A 11 5.01 -15.29 4.12
N PHE A 12 5.33 -14.31 4.97
CA PHE A 12 6.62 -14.27 5.65
C PHE A 12 6.68 -15.37 6.72
N LYS A 13 7.68 -16.25 6.61
CA LYS A 13 7.94 -17.33 7.56
C LYS A 13 9.35 -17.16 8.15
N PRO A 14 9.50 -16.61 9.37
CA PRO A 14 10.81 -16.31 9.92
C PRO A 14 11.64 -17.59 10.09
N LYS A 15 12.88 -17.56 9.59
CA LYS A 15 13.86 -18.65 9.76
C LYS A 15 14.63 -18.45 11.06
N LYS A 16 14.99 -19.56 11.72
CA LYS A 16 15.82 -19.57 12.96
C LYS A 16 17.15 -18.84 12.76
N ASN A 17 17.80 -19.05 11.62
CA ASN A 17 18.99 -18.30 11.24
C ASN A 17 18.58 -16.90 10.75
N LYS A 18 18.83 -15.87 11.57
CA LYS A 18 18.48 -14.48 11.27
C LYS A 18 19.07 -13.97 9.95
N ASN A 19 20.27 -14.44 9.57
CA ASN A 19 20.93 -14.04 8.31
C ASN A 19 20.22 -14.60 7.06
N ARG A 20 19.22 -15.45 7.25
CA ARG A 20 18.36 -15.97 6.18
C ARG A 20 17.01 -15.24 6.10
N ASN A 21 16.79 -14.21 6.93
CA ASN A 21 15.63 -13.33 6.85
C ASN A 21 16.05 -12.01 6.17
N PHE A 22 15.21 -11.50 5.29
CA PHE A 22 15.44 -10.27 4.54
C PHE A 22 14.22 -9.37 4.69
N SER A 23 14.40 -8.18 5.24
CA SER A 23 13.31 -7.23 5.45
C SER A 23 13.38 -6.13 4.43
N ILE A 24 12.24 -5.82 3.81
CA ILE A 24 12.07 -4.66 2.95
C ILE A 24 11.23 -3.66 3.72
N ASP A 25 11.84 -2.53 4.05
CA ASP A 25 11.12 -1.36 4.51
C ASP A 25 10.88 -0.46 3.30
N ASN A 26 9.65 -0.42 2.81
CA ASN A 26 9.25 0.49 1.76
C ASN A 26 8.41 1.61 2.35
N PRO A 27 8.58 2.86 1.86
CA PRO A 27 7.70 3.94 2.26
C PRO A 27 6.26 3.54 1.94
N PRO A 28 5.30 3.74 2.86
CA PRO A 28 3.90 3.52 2.53
C PRO A 28 3.50 4.51 1.43
N PRO A 29 2.77 4.07 0.41
CA PRO A 29 2.30 4.92 -0.64
C PRO A 29 1.26 5.89 -0.08
N TYR A 30 1.40 7.16 -0.45
CA TYR A 30 0.48 8.20 -0.06
C TYR A 30 -0.74 8.23 -1.00
N PRO A 31 -1.98 8.18 -0.51
CA PRO A 31 -3.20 8.24 -1.30
C PRO A 31 -3.47 9.70 -1.72
N SER A 32 -2.64 10.21 -2.63
CA SER A 32 -2.70 11.59 -3.11
C SER A 32 -3.64 11.81 -4.31
N GLY A 33 -4.31 10.76 -4.79
CA GLY A 33 -5.31 10.82 -5.85
C GLY A 33 -5.24 9.65 -6.84
N LYS A 34 -6.15 9.68 -7.84
CA LYS A 34 -6.19 8.74 -8.97
C LYS A 34 -5.95 9.51 -10.28
N PRO A 35 -5.20 8.97 -11.25
CA PRO A 35 -4.45 7.71 -11.21
C PRO A 35 -3.12 7.82 -10.47
N TRP A 36 -2.55 6.67 -10.07
CA TRP A 36 -1.23 6.64 -9.47
C TRP A 36 -0.13 6.87 -10.52
N HIS A 37 0.81 7.77 -10.25
CA HIS A 37 1.79 8.22 -11.24
C HIS A 37 2.75 7.08 -11.67
N PRO A 38 3.14 6.98 -12.95
CA PRO A 38 4.04 5.92 -13.45
C PRO A 38 5.37 5.83 -12.69
N GLY A 39 5.93 6.96 -12.25
CA GLY A 39 7.15 6.97 -11.44
C GLY A 39 6.99 6.21 -10.11
N ALA A 40 5.83 6.32 -9.45
CA ALA A 40 5.54 5.52 -8.27
C ALA A 40 5.46 4.04 -8.64
N LEU A 41 4.71 3.70 -9.70
CA LEU A 41 4.59 2.31 -10.17
C LEU A 41 5.95 1.67 -10.45
N THR A 42 6.84 2.39 -11.13
CA THR A 42 8.21 1.92 -11.42
C THR A 42 9.01 1.70 -10.14
N GLN A 43 8.91 2.59 -9.15
CA GLN A 43 9.60 2.43 -7.88
C GLN A 43 9.16 1.14 -7.15
N TYR A 44 7.84 0.89 -7.06
CA TYR A 44 7.34 -0.33 -6.42
C TYR A 44 7.68 -1.60 -7.21
N ALA A 45 7.70 -1.53 -8.53
CA ALA A 45 8.16 -2.64 -9.37
C ALA A 45 9.64 -2.98 -9.11
N MET A 46 10.51 -1.98 -8.96
CA MET A 46 11.93 -2.21 -8.64
C MET A 46 12.12 -2.86 -7.27
N ILE A 47 11.36 -2.43 -6.26
CA ILE A 47 11.38 -3.06 -4.93
C ILE A 47 10.95 -4.52 -5.01
N ASP A 48 9.92 -4.82 -5.82
CA ASP A 48 9.44 -6.18 -6.02
C ASP A 48 10.49 -7.09 -6.69
N VAL A 49 11.25 -6.57 -7.66
CA VAL A 49 12.37 -7.29 -8.28
C VAL A 49 13.39 -7.70 -7.22
N ILE A 50 13.73 -6.80 -6.28
CA ILE A 50 14.66 -7.11 -5.17
C ILE A 50 14.06 -8.19 -4.26
N ALA A 51 12.77 -8.09 -3.92
CA ALA A 51 12.08 -9.08 -3.10
C ALA A 51 12.12 -10.47 -3.74
N ARG A 52 11.83 -10.57 -5.04
CA ARG A 52 11.87 -11.84 -5.80
C ARG A 52 13.28 -12.39 -5.88
N ALA A 53 14.28 -11.57 -6.18
CA ALA A 53 15.68 -11.99 -6.22
C ALA A 53 16.17 -12.54 -4.86
N ALA A 54 15.79 -11.90 -3.75
CA ALA A 54 16.08 -12.39 -2.41
C ALA A 54 15.43 -13.75 -2.12
N ARG A 55 14.15 -13.93 -2.50
CA ARG A 55 13.46 -15.23 -2.36
C ARG A 55 14.12 -16.34 -3.18
N MET A 56 14.50 -16.04 -4.43
CA MET A 56 15.21 -17.00 -5.31
C MET A 56 16.56 -17.43 -4.74
N ARG A 57 17.20 -16.59 -3.92
CA ARG A 57 18.43 -16.92 -3.17
C ARG A 57 18.17 -17.72 -1.88
N GLY A 58 16.92 -18.11 -1.63
CA GLY A 58 16.52 -18.90 -0.46
C GLY A 58 16.35 -18.09 0.83
N LEU A 59 16.25 -16.76 0.75
CA LEU A 59 15.95 -15.90 1.90
C LEU A 59 14.44 -15.90 2.18
N SER A 60 14.06 -15.80 3.46
CA SER A 60 12.69 -15.51 3.86
C SER A 60 12.49 -14.00 3.84
N VAL A 61 11.60 -13.51 2.97
CA VAL A 61 11.43 -12.08 2.71
C VAL A 61 10.20 -11.53 3.42
N LEU A 62 10.40 -10.58 4.32
CA LEU A 62 9.35 -9.74 4.91
C LEU A 62 9.19 -8.51 4.03
N TYR A 63 8.07 -8.42 3.31
CA TYR A 63 7.74 -7.29 2.44
C TYR A 63 6.30 -6.81 2.71
N PRO A 64 6.09 -6.03 3.79
CA PRO A 64 4.76 -5.58 4.20
C PRO A 64 4.26 -4.46 3.29
N ILE A 65 2.98 -4.50 2.91
CA ILE A 65 2.36 -3.39 2.19
C ILE A 65 1.77 -2.40 3.19
N GLY A 66 2.22 -1.15 3.15
CA GLY A 66 1.64 -0.05 3.93
C GLY A 66 0.70 0.80 3.09
N ILE A 67 -0.10 1.65 3.73
CA ILE A 67 -0.79 2.81 3.13
C ILE A 67 -0.76 3.95 4.14
N ASP A 68 -0.33 5.13 3.70
CA ASP A 68 -0.23 6.30 4.57
C ASP A 68 -1.57 7.06 4.58
N ARG A 69 -2.34 7.02 5.66
CA ARG A 69 -3.70 7.59 5.71
C ARG A 69 -3.76 9.01 6.30
N ASN A 70 -2.63 9.65 6.58
CA ASN A 70 -2.59 10.90 7.33
C ASN A 70 -2.11 12.09 6.51
N GLY A 71 -2.73 13.26 6.69
CA GLY A 71 -2.17 14.56 6.28
C GLY A 71 -3.01 15.36 5.29
N LEU A 72 -2.51 16.56 4.98
CA LEU A 72 -3.20 17.58 4.19
C LEU A 72 -3.64 17.11 2.78
N PRO A 73 -2.86 16.30 2.02
CA PRO A 73 -3.32 15.88 0.70
C PRO A 73 -4.60 15.03 0.71
N VAL A 74 -4.89 14.32 1.80
CA VAL A 74 -6.18 13.60 1.96
C VAL A 74 -7.33 14.59 2.08
N GLU A 75 -7.15 15.64 2.88
CA GLU A 75 -8.14 16.70 3.08
C GLU A 75 -8.42 17.44 1.76
N ILE A 76 -7.36 17.83 1.04
CA ILE A 76 -7.46 18.48 -0.28
C ILE A 76 -8.16 17.55 -1.28
N TYR A 77 -7.87 16.25 -1.25
CA TYR A 77 -8.54 15.29 -2.12
C TYR A 77 -10.02 15.16 -1.79
N ALA A 78 -10.40 15.12 -0.51
CA ALA A 78 -11.80 15.07 -0.08
C ALA A 78 -12.56 16.34 -0.49
N GLU A 79 -11.97 17.53 -0.30
CA GLU A 79 -12.55 18.79 -0.78
C GLU A 79 -12.81 18.76 -2.29
N ARG A 80 -11.84 18.29 -3.08
CA ARG A 80 -11.99 18.18 -4.54
C ARG A 80 -13.03 17.13 -4.95
N LYS A 81 -13.05 15.98 -4.28
CA LYS A 81 -13.94 14.85 -4.61
C LYS A 81 -15.40 15.17 -4.31
N TYR A 82 -15.67 15.76 -3.14
CA TYR A 82 -17.04 16.06 -2.70
C TYR A 82 -17.46 17.51 -2.98
N ARG A 83 -16.57 18.33 -3.53
CA ARG A 83 -16.79 19.77 -3.80
C ARG A 83 -17.21 20.53 -2.55
N VAL A 84 -16.57 20.20 -1.43
CA VAL A 84 -16.79 20.84 -0.11
C VAL A 84 -15.59 21.69 0.26
N GLN A 85 -15.77 22.58 1.24
CA GLN A 85 -14.67 23.36 1.82
C GLN A 85 -14.58 22.99 3.30
N MET A 86 -13.39 22.57 3.75
CA MET A 86 -13.12 22.16 5.13
C MET A 86 -13.58 23.22 6.14
N ARG A 87 -13.42 24.51 5.80
CA ARG A 87 -13.82 25.63 6.68
C ARG A 87 -15.33 25.85 6.77
N LYS A 88 -16.11 25.35 5.81
CA LYS A 88 -17.57 25.54 5.73
C LYS A 88 -18.35 24.29 6.14
N THR A 89 -17.72 23.13 6.10
CA THR A 89 -18.32 21.85 6.48
C THR A 89 -18.08 21.59 7.97
N PRO A 90 -19.09 21.11 8.72
CA PRO A 90 -18.89 20.65 10.09
C PRO A 90 -17.74 19.65 10.17
N ARG A 91 -16.89 19.79 11.20
CA ARG A 91 -15.66 18.99 11.35
C ARG A 91 -15.93 17.49 11.29
N GLU A 92 -16.96 17.02 11.97
CA GLU A 92 -17.30 15.59 12.02
C GLU A 92 -17.71 15.05 10.63
N GLU A 93 -18.51 15.81 9.90
CA GLU A 93 -18.91 15.48 8.54
C GLU A 93 -17.70 15.44 7.60
N PHE A 94 -16.81 16.43 7.69
CA PHE A 94 -15.60 16.46 6.87
C PHE A 94 -14.66 15.28 7.16
N ILE A 95 -14.48 14.91 8.43
CA ILE A 95 -13.69 13.73 8.83
C ILE A 95 -14.29 12.45 8.22
N ASN A 96 -15.62 12.32 8.22
CA ASN A 96 -16.27 11.16 7.60
C ASN A 96 -16.06 11.14 6.08
N LEU A 97 -16.16 12.28 5.40
CA LEU A 97 -15.85 12.40 3.97
C LEU A 97 -14.39 11.99 3.67
N CYS A 98 -13.43 12.43 4.47
CA CYS A 98 -12.03 12.01 4.36
C CYS A 98 -11.86 10.50 4.52
N LYS A 99 -12.54 9.87 5.49
CA LYS A 99 -12.51 8.41 5.68
C LYS A 99 -13.01 7.67 4.45
N TYR A 100 -14.15 8.07 3.89
CA TYR A 100 -14.69 7.45 2.67
C TYR A 100 -13.78 7.66 1.45
N ALA A 101 -13.17 8.83 1.33
CA ALA A 101 -12.20 9.10 0.27
C ALA A 101 -10.96 8.21 0.39
N LEU A 102 -10.43 8.05 1.62
CA LEU A 102 -9.30 7.18 1.91
C LEU A 102 -9.59 5.72 1.58
N ASP A 103 -10.74 5.18 1.98
CA ASP A 103 -11.07 3.77 1.73
C ASP A 103 -11.18 3.47 0.23
N ASP A 104 -11.71 4.41 -0.56
CA ASP A 104 -11.79 4.30 -2.03
C ASP A 104 -10.40 4.39 -2.70
N LEU A 105 -9.51 5.24 -2.18
CA LEU A 105 -8.12 5.32 -2.66
C LEU A 105 -7.33 4.07 -2.26
N GLU A 106 -7.51 3.60 -1.04
CA GLU A 106 -6.87 2.39 -0.51
C GLU A 106 -7.22 1.18 -1.38
N ALA A 107 -8.51 0.96 -1.63
CA ALA A 107 -8.99 -0.14 -2.45
C ALA A 107 -8.42 -0.09 -3.88
N TYR A 108 -8.37 1.11 -4.48
CA TYR A 108 -7.79 1.32 -5.79
C TYR A 108 -6.29 1.00 -5.82
N MET A 109 -5.52 1.52 -4.86
CA MET A 109 -4.07 1.32 -4.80
C MET A 109 -3.71 -0.13 -4.56
N LEU A 110 -4.40 -0.80 -3.63
CA LEU A 110 -4.22 -2.23 -3.40
C LEU A 110 -4.53 -3.02 -4.67
N ASN A 111 -5.65 -2.73 -5.35
CA ASN A 111 -5.98 -3.42 -6.59
C ASN A 111 -4.93 -3.18 -7.70
N LEU A 112 -4.40 -1.96 -7.80
CA LEU A 112 -3.36 -1.61 -8.77
C LEU A 112 -2.05 -2.36 -8.48
N MET A 113 -1.59 -2.40 -7.22
CA MET A 113 -0.41 -3.17 -6.81
C MET A 113 -0.57 -4.67 -7.09
N LYS A 114 -1.76 -5.22 -6.81
CA LYS A 114 -2.09 -6.61 -7.12
C LYS A 114 -2.07 -6.88 -8.63
N THR A 115 -2.59 -5.94 -9.43
CA THR A 115 -2.60 -6.05 -10.90
C THR A 115 -1.20 -5.94 -11.49
N LEU A 116 -0.33 -5.11 -10.89
CA LEU A 116 1.08 -5.00 -11.25
C LEU A 116 1.88 -6.26 -10.89
N GLY A 117 1.32 -7.15 -10.06
CA GLY A 117 1.97 -8.40 -9.66
C GLY A 117 2.97 -8.23 -8.52
N ILE A 118 2.82 -7.20 -7.69
CA ILE A 118 3.66 -7.01 -6.50
C ILE A 118 3.54 -8.23 -5.57
N SER A 119 4.68 -8.76 -5.12
CA SER A 119 4.83 -9.94 -4.26
C SER A 119 4.93 -9.58 -2.78
N GLY A 120 4.21 -8.54 -2.36
CA GLY A 120 4.15 -8.11 -0.96
C GLY A 120 3.11 -8.88 -0.15
N ASP A 121 3.18 -8.75 1.17
CA ASP A 121 2.18 -9.24 2.09
C ASP A 121 1.00 -8.26 2.16
N PHE A 122 -0.08 -8.60 1.46
CA PHE A 122 -1.34 -7.86 1.45
C PHE A 122 -2.28 -8.23 2.62
N GLN A 123 -2.02 -9.34 3.32
CA GLN A 123 -2.83 -9.78 4.46
C GLN A 123 -2.47 -8.95 5.69
N ASN A 124 -1.18 -8.82 5.97
CA ASN A 124 -0.66 -8.04 7.10
C ASN A 124 -0.27 -6.62 6.68
N LYS A 125 -1.18 -5.94 5.98
CA LYS A 125 -0.96 -4.54 5.61
C LYS A 125 -1.05 -3.63 6.83
N TYR A 126 -0.22 -2.58 6.86
CA TYR A 126 -0.29 -1.56 7.89
C TYR A 126 -0.89 -0.26 7.35
N ARG A 127 -1.52 0.51 8.24
CA ARG A 127 -2.17 1.80 7.97
C ARG A 127 -1.71 2.78 9.02
N THR A 128 -1.36 4.00 8.63
CA THR A 128 -1.09 5.10 9.57
C THR A 128 -2.37 5.78 10.02
#